data_AF-A0A959CY82-F1
#
_entry.id   AF-A0A959CY82-F1
#
_cell.length_a   1.000
_cell.length_b   1.000
_cell.length_c   1.000
_cell.angle_alpha   90.00
_cell.angle_beta   90.00
_cell.angle_gamma   90.00
#
_symmetry.space_group_name_H-M   'P 1'
#
loop_
_entity.id
_entity.type
_entity.pdbx_description
1 polymer ?
#
loop_
_entity_poly.entity_id
_entity_poly.type
_entity_poly.pdbx_seq_one_letter_code
_entity_poly.pdbx_strand_id
1 'polypeptide(L)'
;MLARNILLLLFIGLPLLLSGQDEEVPVTLETPYNTVLAHLYYLQPDTYRPELAARTIYGVQDSARAVRLAIQLKQVLDGRGLKVIMNRLPQDPDYKEDSIAARNVYTLFPHELPEVYLERYGG
;
A
#
# COMPACT_ATOMS: atom_id res chain seq x y z
N MET A 1 -43.45 32.89 30.22
CA MET A 1 -42.85 31.57 30.53
C MET A 1 -42.76 30.74 29.24
N LEU A 2 -41.90 31.11 28.29
CA LEU A 2 -41.89 30.49 26.95
C LEU A 2 -40.47 30.33 26.33
N ALA A 3 -39.43 30.24 27.16
CA ALA A 3 -38.05 30.20 26.65
C ALA A 3 -37.16 29.19 27.40
N ARG A 4 -37.66 27.97 27.69
CA ARG A 4 -36.84 26.94 28.36
C ARG A 4 -36.68 25.61 27.61
N ASN A 5 -37.31 25.45 26.45
CA ASN A 5 -37.32 24.15 25.74
C ASN A 5 -36.71 24.16 24.33
N ILE A 6 -36.11 25.26 23.88
CA ILE A 6 -35.49 25.35 22.54
C ILE A 6 -34.06 24.81 22.51
N LEU A 7 -33.40 24.62 23.66
CA LEU A 7 -32.02 24.15 23.73
C LEU A 7 -31.87 22.64 23.43
N LEU A 8 -32.94 21.86 23.49
CA LEU A 8 -32.91 20.40 23.30
C LEU A 8 -33.08 19.94 21.85
N LEU A 9 -33.45 20.83 20.93
CA LEU A 9 -33.64 20.48 19.51
C LEU A 9 -32.37 20.61 18.66
N LEU A 10 -31.31 21.23 19.18
CA LEU A 10 -30.05 21.42 18.44
C LEU A 10 -29.18 20.14 18.42
N PHE A 11 -29.45 19.16 19.28
CA PHE A 11 -28.66 17.93 19.40
C PHE A 11 -29.12 16.79 18.47
N ILE A 12 -30.29 16.88 17.86
CA ILE A 12 -30.88 15.80 17.05
C ILE A 12 -30.58 15.96 15.54
N GLY A 13 -30.12 17.14 15.11
CA GLY A 13 -29.91 17.45 13.67
C GLY A 13 -28.52 17.23 13.10
N LEU A 14 -27.52 16.80 13.89
CA LEU A 14 -26.09 16.88 13.51
C LEU A 14 -25.29 15.57 13.32
N PRO A 15 -25.82 14.39 12.94
CA PRO A 15 -24.94 13.28 12.55
C PRO A 15 -24.78 13.10 11.02
N LEU A 16 -25.34 13.95 10.16
CA LEU A 16 -25.44 13.67 8.71
C LEU A 16 -24.28 14.19 7.83
N LEU A 17 -23.19 14.71 8.40
CA LEU A 17 -22.09 15.32 7.61
C LEU A 17 -20.71 14.68 7.84
N LEU A 18 -20.63 13.48 8.41
CA LEU A 18 -19.39 12.70 8.41
C LEU A 18 -19.32 11.82 7.15
N SER A 19 -19.28 12.45 5.98
CA SER A 19 -18.75 11.78 4.79
C SER A 19 -17.23 11.90 4.86
N GLY A 20 -16.58 10.89 5.44
CA GLY A 20 -15.15 10.70 5.23
C GLY A 20 -14.93 10.46 3.74
N GLN A 21 -14.36 11.43 3.03
CA GLN A 21 -13.86 11.19 1.69
C GLN A 21 -12.55 10.43 1.86
N ASP A 22 -12.61 9.10 1.74
CA ASP A 22 -11.40 8.30 1.70
C ASP A 22 -10.64 8.67 0.42
N GLU A 23 -9.64 9.54 0.54
CA GLU A 23 -8.72 9.82 -0.56
C GLU A 23 -7.99 8.52 -0.92
N GLU A 24 -8.24 8.02 -2.13
CA GLU A 24 -7.55 6.85 -2.64
C GLU A 24 -6.09 7.20 -2.95
N VAL A 25 -5.15 6.41 -2.44
CA VAL A 25 -3.73 6.55 -2.79
C VAL A 25 -3.51 6.12 -4.24
N PRO A 26 -3.01 6.97 -5.15
CA PRO A 26 -2.78 6.58 -6.53
C PRO A 26 -1.88 5.35 -6.64
N VAL A 27 -2.25 4.39 -7.49
CA VAL A 27 -1.40 3.22 -7.79
C VAL A 27 -0.39 3.61 -8.85
N THR A 28 0.75 4.15 -8.43
CA THR A 28 1.92 4.37 -9.29
C THR A 28 3.01 3.34 -8.98
N LEU A 29 3.77 2.95 -10.01
CA LEU A 29 4.86 1.96 -9.90
C LEU A 29 6.22 2.59 -10.26
N GLU A 30 6.31 3.92 -10.19
CA GLU A 30 7.44 4.70 -10.71
C GLU A 30 8.69 4.51 -9.86
N THR A 31 8.54 4.30 -8.55
CA THR A 31 9.63 4.20 -7.59
C THR A 31 9.47 2.96 -6.71
N PRO A 32 10.54 2.47 -6.06
CA PRO A 32 10.42 1.46 -5.02
C PRO A 32 9.43 1.86 -3.93
N TYR A 33 9.46 3.12 -3.48
CA TYR A 33 8.50 3.64 -2.52
C TYR A 33 7.04 3.48 -2.98
N ASN A 34 6.70 3.94 -4.19
CA ASN A 34 5.32 3.89 -4.67
C ASN A 34 4.82 2.45 -4.86
N THR A 35 5.69 1.57 -5.34
CA THR A 35 5.35 0.16 -5.55
C THR A 35 5.04 -0.55 -4.23
N VAL A 36 5.90 -0.37 -3.21
CA VAL A 36 5.64 -0.95 -1.88
C VAL A 36 4.41 -0.31 -1.23
N LEU A 37 4.23 1.00 -1.38
CA LEU A 37 3.07 1.71 -0.86
C LEU A 37 1.78 1.13 -1.45
N ALA A 38 1.68 1.03 -2.78
CA ALA A 38 0.52 0.45 -3.45
C ALA A 38 0.27 -1.00 -3.00
N HIS A 39 1.32 -1.81 -2.86
CA HIS A 39 1.20 -3.20 -2.43
C HIS A 39 0.62 -3.31 -1.00
N LEU A 40 1.17 -2.56 -0.05
CA LEU A 40 0.82 -2.69 1.37
C LEU A 40 -0.45 -1.92 1.74
N TYR A 41 -0.65 -0.73 1.18
CA TYR A 41 -1.80 0.13 1.48
C TYR A 41 -3.10 -0.58 1.17
N TYR A 42 -3.23 -1.15 -0.02
CA TYR A 42 -4.48 -1.79 -0.45
C TYR A 42 -4.75 -3.17 0.17
N LEU A 43 -3.88 -3.60 1.09
CA LEU A 43 -4.04 -4.82 1.88
C LEU A 43 -4.23 -4.52 3.39
N GLN A 44 -4.40 -3.25 3.78
CA GLN A 44 -4.81 -2.90 5.15
C GLN A 44 -6.33 -3.05 5.32
N PRO A 45 -6.82 -3.28 6.55
CA PRO A 45 -8.26 -3.45 6.82
C PRO A 45 -9.13 -2.30 6.30
N ASP A 46 -8.68 -1.07 6.50
CA ASP A 46 -9.47 0.13 6.18
C ASP A 46 -9.49 0.46 4.67
N THR A 47 -8.55 -0.09 3.91
CA THR A 47 -8.29 0.25 2.51
C THR A 47 -8.27 -1.00 1.61
N TYR A 48 -8.89 -2.09 2.08
CA TYR A 48 -8.76 -3.43 1.52
C TYR A 48 -9.35 -3.55 0.11
N ARG A 49 -8.46 -3.47 -0.89
CA ARG A 49 -8.73 -3.59 -2.33
C ARG A 49 -7.59 -4.37 -2.99
N PRO A 50 -7.51 -5.69 -2.75
CA PRO A 50 -6.35 -6.49 -3.12
C PRO A 50 -6.08 -6.52 -4.64
N GLU A 51 -7.07 -6.23 -5.47
CA GLU A 51 -6.94 -6.02 -6.92
C GLU A 51 -6.03 -4.84 -7.29
N LEU A 52 -5.95 -3.81 -6.43
CA LEU A 52 -5.04 -2.67 -6.61
C LEU A 52 -3.61 -3.03 -6.19
N ALA A 53 -3.46 -3.77 -5.08
CA ALA A 53 -2.16 -4.33 -4.67
C ALA A 53 -1.61 -5.33 -5.70
N ALA A 54 -2.49 -6.12 -6.35
CA ALA A 54 -2.11 -7.10 -7.37
C ALA A 54 -1.41 -6.47 -8.59
N ARG A 55 -1.61 -5.17 -8.84
CA ARG A 55 -0.94 -4.45 -9.94
C ARG A 55 0.58 -4.38 -9.77
N THR A 56 1.09 -4.61 -8.56
CA THR A 56 2.54 -4.68 -8.30
C THR A 56 3.13 -6.05 -8.64
N ILE A 57 2.30 -7.05 -8.98
CA ILE A 57 2.74 -8.41 -9.31
C ILE A 57 2.90 -8.54 -10.84
N TYR A 58 4.14 -8.37 -11.30
CA TYR A 58 4.46 -8.47 -12.72
C TYR A 58 4.43 -9.92 -13.24
N GLY A 59 4.17 -10.10 -14.53
CA GLY A 59 4.28 -11.40 -15.22
C GLY A 59 3.14 -12.40 -14.95
N VAL A 60 2.10 -12.01 -14.21
CA VAL A 60 0.96 -12.88 -13.89
C VAL A 60 -0.29 -12.44 -14.65
N GLN A 61 -0.67 -13.20 -15.69
CA GLN A 61 -1.81 -12.87 -16.55
C GLN A 61 -3.17 -13.12 -15.89
N ASP A 62 -3.26 -14.16 -15.05
CA ASP A 62 -4.49 -14.47 -14.30
C ASP A 62 -4.62 -13.48 -13.13
N SER A 63 -5.59 -12.56 -13.23
CA SER A 63 -5.85 -11.53 -12.22
C SER A 63 -6.19 -12.11 -10.85
N ALA A 64 -6.95 -13.21 -10.79
CA ALA A 64 -7.26 -13.87 -9.53
C ALA A 64 -6.00 -14.48 -8.90
N ARG A 65 -5.10 -15.02 -9.72
CA ARG A 65 -3.79 -15.48 -9.25
C ARG A 65 -2.92 -14.33 -8.76
N ALA A 66 -2.87 -13.21 -9.47
CA ALA A 66 -2.10 -12.03 -9.04
C ALA A 66 -2.58 -11.50 -7.68
N VAL A 67 -3.91 -11.42 -7.48
CA VAL A 67 -4.53 -11.08 -6.19
C VAL A 67 -4.11 -12.04 -5.09
N ARG A 68 -4.20 -13.36 -5.34
CA ARG A 68 -3.77 -14.36 -4.35
C ARG A 68 -2.30 -14.21 -3.98
N LEU A 69 -1.42 -14.01 -4.97
CA LEU A 69 0.02 -13.82 -4.75
C LEU A 69 0.30 -12.55 -3.95
N ALA A 70 -0.40 -11.45 -4.22
CA ALA A 70 -0.22 -10.22 -3.47
C ALA A 70 -0.59 -10.38 -1.99
N ILE A 71 -1.73 -11.03 -1.72
CA ILE A 71 -2.17 -11.34 -0.35
C ILE A 71 -1.17 -12.28 0.34
N GLN A 72 -0.71 -13.33 -0.35
CA GLN A 72 0.25 -14.29 0.20
C GLN A 72 1.60 -13.65 0.51
N LEU A 73 2.07 -12.73 -0.33
CA LEU A 73 3.31 -12.00 -0.06
C LEU A 73 3.19 -11.21 1.24
N LYS A 74 2.10 -10.47 1.45
CA LYS A 74 1.85 -9.80 2.73
C LYS A 74 1.78 -10.77 3.91
N GLN A 75 1.13 -11.92 3.75
CA GLN A 75 1.07 -12.95 4.80
C GLN A 75 2.45 -13.50 5.15
N VAL A 76 3.36 -13.66 4.18
CA VAL A 76 4.75 -14.05 4.43
C VAL A 76 5.47 -12.97 5.24
N LEU A 77 5.32 -11.70 4.88
CA LEU A 77 5.92 -10.59 5.62
C LEU A 77 5.40 -10.53 7.06
N ASP A 78 4.08 -10.56 7.23
CA ASP A 78 3.42 -10.51 8.54
C ASP A 78 3.80 -11.73 9.40
N GLY A 79 3.78 -12.93 8.82
CA GLY A 79 4.10 -14.18 9.51
C GLY A 79 5.58 -14.28 9.93
N ARG A 80 6.49 -13.61 9.22
CA ARG A 80 7.90 -13.49 9.59
C ARG A 80 8.19 -12.27 10.49
N GLY A 81 7.18 -11.44 10.78
CA GLY A 81 7.37 -10.20 11.54
C GLY A 81 8.18 -9.13 10.80
N LEU A 82 8.29 -9.21 9.47
CA LEU A 82 9.06 -8.31 8.63
C LEU A 82 8.26 -7.03 8.36
N LYS A 83 8.55 -5.99 9.14
CA LYS A 83 7.88 -4.69 9.02
C LYS A 83 8.66 -3.76 8.10
N VAL A 84 8.00 -3.32 7.02
CA VAL A 84 8.57 -2.34 6.10
C VAL A 84 8.64 -0.97 6.75
N ILE A 85 9.82 -0.37 6.74
CA ILE A 85 10.03 0.99 7.22
C ILE A 85 9.93 1.94 6.01
N MET A 86 8.72 2.47 5.77
CA MET A 86 8.38 3.22 4.55
C MET A 86 9.33 4.39 4.24
N ASN A 87 9.84 5.08 5.27
CA ASN A 87 10.74 6.23 5.10
C ASN A 87 12.16 5.86 4.63
N ARG A 88 12.50 4.57 4.56
CA ARG A 88 13.79 4.08 4.02
C ARG A 88 13.70 3.63 2.57
N LEU A 89 12.49 3.60 2.01
CA LEU A 89 12.29 3.16 0.64
C LEU A 89 12.80 4.24 -0.34
N PRO A 90 13.56 3.87 -1.37
CA PRO A 90 14.00 4.81 -2.38
C PRO A 90 12.81 5.45 -3.11
N GLN A 91 12.91 6.77 -3.31
CA GLN A 91 11.97 7.56 -4.12
C GLN A 91 12.54 7.89 -5.51
N ASP A 92 13.74 7.40 -5.81
CA ASP A 92 14.37 7.54 -7.12
C ASP A 92 13.83 6.44 -8.06
N PRO A 93 13.21 6.79 -9.21
CA PRO A 93 12.77 5.79 -10.20
C PRO A 93 13.93 5.01 -10.82
N ASP A 94 15.15 5.57 -10.82
CA ASP A 94 16.35 4.96 -11.37
C ASP A 94 17.24 4.33 -10.28
N TYR A 95 16.67 4.02 -9.09
CA TYR A 95 17.41 3.41 -7.98
C TYR A 95 18.14 2.13 -8.40
N LYS A 96 19.39 2.00 -7.92
CA LYS A 96 20.25 0.83 -8.12
C LYS A 96 20.81 0.40 -6.77
N GLU A 97 20.54 -0.84 -6.37
CA GLU A 97 21.08 -1.42 -5.14
C GLU A 97 22.60 -1.60 -5.19
N ASP A 98 23.13 -1.95 -6.37
CA ASP A 98 24.56 -2.06 -6.63
C ASP A 98 24.95 -1.24 -7.88
N SER A 99 25.82 -0.26 -7.67
CA SER A 99 26.36 0.60 -8.72
C SER A 99 27.25 -0.12 -9.73
N ILE A 100 27.82 -1.29 -9.37
CA ILE A 100 28.71 -2.08 -10.22
C ILE A 100 27.91 -3.05 -11.08
N ALA A 101 26.96 -3.78 -10.49
CA ALA A 101 26.09 -4.70 -11.23
C ALA A 101 25.03 -3.99 -12.09
N ALA A 102 24.79 -2.69 -11.85
CA ALA A 102 23.85 -1.83 -12.57
C ALA A 102 22.41 -2.39 -12.62
N ARG A 103 22.02 -3.20 -11.63
CA ARG A 103 20.67 -3.77 -11.55
C ARG A 103 19.75 -2.80 -10.85
N ASN A 104 18.66 -2.42 -11.51
CA ASN A 104 17.58 -1.62 -10.97
C ASN A 104 16.67 -2.49 -10.08
N VAL A 105 17.26 -3.03 -9.02
CA VAL A 105 16.58 -3.85 -8.01
C VAL A 105 16.59 -3.16 -6.66
N TYR A 106 15.61 -3.49 -5.81
CA TYR A 106 15.57 -3.09 -4.41
C TYR A 106 15.07 -4.25 -3.55
N THR A 107 15.93 -4.81 -2.70
CA THR A 107 15.59 -5.92 -1.81
C THR A 107 15.07 -5.38 -0.48
N LEU A 108 13.81 -5.66 -0.13
CA LEU A 108 13.22 -5.11 1.11
C LEU A 108 13.91 -5.66 2.37
N PHE A 109 14.23 -6.95 2.37
CA PHE A 109 14.79 -7.68 3.50
C PHE A 109 15.96 -8.57 3.01
N PRO A 110 17.13 -7.99 2.74
CA PRO A 110 18.23 -8.70 2.07
C PRO A 110 18.82 -9.86 2.87
N HIS A 111 18.58 -9.92 4.19
CA HIS A 111 19.07 -11.00 5.03
C HIS A 111 17.99 -12.05 5.33
N GLU A 112 16.73 -11.63 5.41
CA GLU A 112 15.60 -12.46 5.85
C GLU A 112 14.77 -13.01 4.70
N LEU A 113 14.74 -12.31 3.56
CA LEU A 113 13.95 -12.67 2.38
C LEU A 113 14.62 -12.16 1.07
N PRO A 114 15.88 -12.55 0.79
CA PRO A 114 16.64 -12.06 -0.38
C PRO A 114 15.99 -12.39 -1.73
N GLU A 115 15.11 -13.39 -1.78
CA GLU A 115 14.34 -13.78 -2.96
C GLU A 115 13.16 -12.84 -3.28
N VAL A 116 12.83 -11.91 -2.39
CA VAL A 116 11.78 -10.90 -2.61
C VAL A 116 12.40 -9.53 -2.77
N TYR A 117 12.38 -9.06 -4.00
CA TYR A 117 12.89 -7.76 -4.41
C TYR A 117 11.93 -7.10 -5.40
N LEU A 118 12.02 -5.78 -5.49
CA LEU A 118 11.43 -5.03 -6.59
C LEU A 118 12.45 -4.96 -7.73
N GLU A 119 11.96 -5.05 -8.96
CA GLU A 119 12.75 -4.90 -10.17
C GLU A 119 12.08 -3.88 -11.08
N ARG A 120 12.85 -2.93 -11.61
CA ARG A 120 12.35 -1.98 -12.59
C ARG A 120 12.10 -2.69 -13.91
N TYR A 121 10.87 -2.60 -14.40
CA TYR A 121 10.53 -3.14 -15.70
C TYR A 121 11.16 -2.30 -16.83
N GLY A 122 11.88 -2.96 -17.74
CA GLY A 122 12.47 -2.32 -18.93
C GLY A 122 13.88 -1.77 -18.74
N GLY A 123 14.45 -1.83 -17.53
CA GLY A 123 15.79 -1.32 -17.20
C GLY A 123 15.79 0.13 -16.74
#